data_AF-A0A9K3NXX2-F1
#
_entry.id   AF-A0A9K3NXX2-F1
#
_cell.length_a   1.000
_cell.length_b   1.000
_cell.length_c   1.000
_cell.angle_alpha   90.00
_cell.angle_beta   90.00
_cell.angle_gamma   90.00
#
_symmetry.space_group_name_H-M   'P 1'
#
loop_
_entity.id
_entity.type
_entity.pdbx_description
1 polymer ?
#
loop_
_entity_poly.entity_id
_entity_poly.type
_entity_poly.pdbx_seq_one_letter_code
_entity_poly.pdbx_strand_id
1 'polypeptide(L)' 'MDELGLVGNGPNNYQIWLGGMPTQTSLARTLMNKVKIQDLEKVFEPLFYIWRLKRKSRESFGDFTNRVARHISE' A
#
# COMPACT_ATOMS: atom_id res chain seq x y z
N MET A 1 -2.87 12.70 1.00
CA MET A 1 -3.42 11.34 1.10
C MET A 1 -2.32 10.40 1.56
N ASP A 2 -2.66 9.41 2.35
CA ASP A 2 -1.68 8.55 3.04
C ASP A 2 -0.98 7.57 2.09
N GLU A 3 0.27 7.21 2.41
CA GLU A 3 1.04 6.21 1.64
C GLU A 3 0.43 4.80 1.75
N LEU A 4 -0.22 4.51 2.89
CA LEU A 4 -0.97 3.29 3.19
C LEU A 4 -2.30 3.68 3.85
N GLY A 5 -3.42 3.36 3.20
CA GLY A 5 -4.77 3.61 3.71
C GLY A 5 -5.50 2.32 4.05
N LEU A 6 -6.18 2.30 5.20
CA LEU A 6 -7.13 1.26 5.60
C LEU A 6 -8.53 1.85 5.60
N VAL A 7 -9.34 1.48 4.61
CA VAL A 7 -10.73 1.95 4.49
C VAL A 7 -11.67 0.82 4.89
N GLY A 8 -12.42 0.99 5.98
CA GLY A 8 -13.36 -0.03 6.44
C GLY A 8 -14.42 -0.34 5.37
N ASN A 9 -14.60 -1.62 5.05
CA ASN A 9 -15.56 -2.06 4.02
C ASN A 9 -16.45 -3.25 4.46
N GLY A 10 -16.55 -3.44 5.79
CA GLY A 10 -17.40 -4.42 6.46
C GLY A 10 -16.90 -4.68 7.89
N PRO A 11 -17.64 -5.43 8.71
CA PRO A 11 -17.19 -5.82 10.05
C PRO A 11 -15.84 -6.56 9.98
N ASN A 12 -14.86 -6.08 10.75
CA ASN A 12 -13.51 -6.64 10.84
C ASN A 12 -12.74 -6.74 9.49
N ASN A 13 -13.15 -5.98 8.47
CA ASN A 13 -12.55 -6.02 7.14
C ASN A 13 -12.20 -4.62 6.61
N TYR A 14 -11.08 -4.56 5.90
CA TYR A 14 -10.57 -3.34 5.30
C TYR A 14 -10.32 -3.51 3.80
N GLN A 15 -10.49 -2.41 3.08
CA GLN A 15 -9.88 -2.18 1.78
C GLN A 15 -8.51 -1.53 2.02
N ILE A 16 -7.48 -2.03 1.33
CA ILE A 16 -6.11 -1.51 1.41
C ILE A 16 -5.86 -0.60 0.23
N TRP A 17 -5.40 0.61 0.51
CA TRP A 17 -5.03 1.64 -0.47
C TRP A 17 -3.54 1.95 -0.38
N LEU A 18 -2.86 2.06 -1.53
CA LEU A 18 -1.42 2.37 -1.60
C LEU A 18 -1.15 3.48 -2.61
N GLY A 19 -0.06 4.22 -2.43
CA GLY A 19 0.46 5.15 -3.45
C GLY A 19 0.14 6.64 -3.22
N GLY A 20 -0.34 7.02 -2.04
CA GLY A 20 -0.22 8.41 -1.60
C GLY A 20 1.26 8.81 -1.46
N MET A 21 1.55 10.11 -1.42
CA MET A 21 2.90 10.62 -1.18
C MET A 21 2.95 11.37 0.14
N PRO A 22 4.11 11.45 0.81
CA PRO A 22 4.28 12.29 2.01
C PRO A 22 3.89 13.76 1.79
N THR A 23 4.10 14.28 0.57
CA THR A 23 3.70 15.63 0.14
C THR A 23 2.19 15.77 -0.13
N GLN A 24 1.43 14.68 -0.05
CA GLN A 24 -0.01 14.60 -0.29
C GLN A 24 -0.47 14.98 -1.70
N THR A 25 0.43 14.99 -2.68
CA THR A 25 0.17 15.34 -4.08
C THR A 25 -0.20 14.16 -4.98
N SER A 26 -0.19 12.93 -4.44
CA SER A 26 -0.59 11.71 -5.15
C SER A 26 -1.84 11.09 -4.54
N LEU A 27 -2.70 10.54 -5.39
CA LEU A 27 -3.87 9.77 -4.99
C LEU A 27 -3.51 8.29 -4.83
N ALA A 28 -3.83 7.74 -3.67
CA ALA A 28 -3.72 6.31 -3.44
C ALA A 28 -4.73 5.54 -4.32
N ARG A 29 -4.42 4.28 -4.61
CA ARG A 29 -5.27 3.34 -5.36
C ARG A 29 -5.54 2.09 -4.55
N THR A 30 -6.69 1.46 -4.78
CA THR A 30 -7.03 0.18 -4.16
C THR A 30 -6.05 -0.91 -4.60
N LEU A 31 -5.41 -1.56 -3.62
CA LEU A 31 -4.60 -2.76 -3.84
C LEU A 31 -5.43 -4.02 -3.61
N MET A 32 -6.14 -4.10 -2.49
CA MET A 32 -6.89 -5.28 -2.06
C MET A 32 -8.21 -4.88 -1.40
N ASN A 33 -9.22 -5.74 -1.54
CA ASN A 33 -10.55 -5.56 -0.95
C ASN A 33 -10.81 -6.64 0.11
N LYS A 34 -11.53 -6.27 1.17
CA LYS A 34 -12.08 -7.20 2.20
C LYS A 34 -10.99 -8.02 2.92
N VAL A 35 -9.86 -7.40 3.24
CA VAL A 35 -8.81 -8.02 4.04
C VAL A 35 -9.28 -8.05 5.50
N LYS A 36 -9.35 -9.25 6.08
CA LYS A 36 -9.70 -9.41 7.50
C LYS A 36 -8.60 -8.81 8.37
N ILE A 37 -8.98 -8.24 9.51
CA ILE A 37 -8.03 -7.63 10.45
C ILE A 37 -6.91 -8.60 10.85
N GLN A 38 -7.23 -9.88 11.10
CA GLN A 38 -6.29 -10.94 11.45
C GLN A 38 -5.34 -11.38 10.32
N ASP A 39 -5.60 -10.93 9.09
CA ASP A 39 -4.83 -11.27 7.90
C ASP A 39 -4.01 -10.05 7.41
N LEU A 40 -4.03 -8.92 8.11
CA LEU A 40 -3.31 -7.71 7.71
C LEU A 40 -1.80 -7.93 7.66
N GLU A 41 -1.22 -8.62 8.64
CA GLU A 41 0.21 -8.92 8.68
C GLU A 41 0.65 -9.74 7.47
N LYS A 42 -0.20 -10.66 7.00
CA LYS A 42 0.06 -11.48 5.81
C LYS A 42 0.17 -10.63 4.53
N VAL A 43 -0.44 -9.45 4.53
CA VAL A 43 -0.32 -8.48 3.43
C VAL A 43 0.87 -7.55 3.66
N PHE A 44 1.04 -7.02 4.87
CA PHE A 44 2.00 -5.98 5.16
C PHE A 44 3.43 -6.46 5.30
N GLU A 45 3.65 -7.63 5.90
CA GLU A 45 4.98 -8.20 6.07
C GLU A 45 5.73 -8.34 4.73
N PRO A 46 5.17 -9.00 3.68
CA PRO A 46 5.86 -9.08 2.40
C PRO A 46 6.01 -7.71 1.71
N LEU A 47 5.04 -6.81 1.83
CA LEU A 47 5.13 -5.46 1.25
C LEU A 47 6.30 -4.66 1.84
N PHE A 48 6.40 -4.62 3.17
CA PHE A 48 7.47 -3.89 3.85
C PHE A 48 8.82 -4.58 3.70
N TYR A 49 8.85 -5.91 3.67
CA TYR A 49 10.06 -6.67 3.40
C TYR A 49 10.64 -6.32 2.02
N ILE A 50 9.80 -6.29 0.97
CA ILE A 50 10.23 -5.95 -0.38
C ILE A 50 10.63 -4.47 -0.47
N TRP A 51 9.88 -3.56 0.17
CA TRP A 51 10.27 -2.14 0.24
C TRP A 51 11.66 -1.97 0.86
N ARG A 52 11.91 -2.62 2.00
CA ARG A 52 13.22 -2.59 2.65
C ARG A 52 14.35 -3.05 1.72
N LEU A 53 14.12 -4.10 0.94
CA LEU A 53 15.13 -4.68 0.05
C LEU A 53 15.36 -3.92 -1.25
N LYS A 54 14.28 -3.37 -1.85
CA LYS A 54 14.28 -2.87 -3.23
C LYS A 54 14.03 -1.37 -3.37
N ARG A 55 13.92 -0.64 -2.27
CA ARG A 55 13.79 0.82 -2.32
C ARG A 55 15.06 1.48 -2.80
N LYS A 56 14.91 2.57 -3.54
CA LYS A 56 16.02 3.47 -3.88
C LYS A 56 16.38 4.34 -2.66
N SER A 57 17.57 4.95 -2.70
CA SER A 57 17.98 5.88 -1.65
C SER A 57 16.94 7.00 -1.48
N ARG A 58 16.53 7.23 -0.22
CA ARG A 58 15.51 8.23 0.17
C ARG A 58 14.11 8.05 -0.44
N GLU A 59 13.83 6.88 -1.00
CA GLU A 59 12.49 6.58 -1.54
C GLU A 59 11.50 6.29 -0.41
N SER A 60 10.37 6.99 -0.44
CA SER A 60 9.22 6.79 0.44
C SER A 60 8.48 5.48 0.11
N PHE A 61 7.56 5.03 0.96
CA PHE A 61 6.80 3.81 0.69
C PHE A 61 5.78 4.02 -0.44
N GLY A 62 5.17 5.21 -0.47
CA GLY A 62 4.28 5.67 -1.51
C GLY A 62 4.95 5.77 -2.88
N ASP A 63 6.14 6.36 -2.94
CA ASP A 63 6.91 6.43 -4.19
C ASP A 63 7.32 5.04 -4.68
N PHE A 64 7.75 4.19 -3.75
CA PHE A 64 8.09 2.80 -4.05
C PHE A 64 6.90 2.03 -4.62
N THR A 65 5.74 2.09 -3.96
CA THR A 65 4.53 1.40 -4.40
C THR A 65 4.04 1.95 -5.74
N ASN A 66 4.09 3.26 -5.98
CA ASN A 66 3.78 3.87 -7.27
C ASN A 66 4.75 3.48 -8.40
N ARG A 67 6.01 3.20 -8.07
CA ARG A 67 7.00 2.71 -9.04
C ARG A 67 6.77 1.25 -9.40
N VAL A 68 6.44 0.41 -8.41
CA VAL A 68 6.31 -1.05 -8.60
C VAL A 68 4.91 -1.47 -9.05
N ALA A 69 3.85 -0.83 -8.56
CA ALA A 69 2.46 -1.19 -8.87
C ALA A 69 2.04 -0.82 -10.30
N ARG A 70 2.79 0.05 -11.00
CA ARG A 70 2.57 0.39 -12.42
C ARG A 70 2.75 -0.80 -13.38
N HIS A 71 3.02 -2.02 -12.89
CA HIS A 71 3.19 -3.22 -13.71
C HIS A 71 2.10 -4.29 -13.46
N ILE A 72 1.06 -3.98 -12.68
CA ILE A 72 0.03 -4.96 -12.26
C ILE A 72 -1.37 -4.54 -12.77
N SER A 73 -1.45 -3.58 -13.68
CA SER A 73 -2.70 -3.07 -14.25
C SER A 73 -2.80 -3.24 -15.77
N GLU A 74 -2.11 -4.24 -16.33
CA GLU A 74 -2.32 -4.79 -17.69
C GLU A 74 -2.66 -6.27 -17.59
#